data_AF-A0A7X8ZWT6-F1
#
_entry.id   AF-A0A7X8ZWT6-F1
#
_cell.length_a   1.000
_cell.length_b   1.000
_cell.length_c   1.000
_cell.angle_alpha   90.00
_cell.angle_beta   90.00
_cell.angle_gamma   90.00
#
_symmetry.space_group_name_H-M   'P 1'
#
loop_
_entity.id
_entity.type
_entity.pdbx_description
1 polymer ?
#
loop_
_entity_poly.entity_id
_entity_poly.type
_entity_poly.pdbx_seq_one_letter_code
_entity_poly.pdbx_strand_id
1 'polypeptide(L)'
;MLSTLFLLAGCTNGKEAGADESSMQDEPFEYTVDKFADVEILRYQVPGFEDLSLQQKELIYYLSEAALEGRDILYDQHNKYNLIIRRTLEGIYENYFGDKTTEDFKKFETYLKQIWMANGIHHHYSEDKILPEFSKEYFAKLANSIDPAKMPVKDGASANELVETLTPIMFDPSIMPKRINQAAGVDLVETSGVNFYEGVSQKEVEAFYDNMKDPNDNTPISYGLNSKVVKENGTVTEQVYKIGGMYSPAIERIVRWLEKAANVAENNKQKQVILSLIDYYKSGDLKQYDDYSVLWVKDLDSRIDFINGFTEVYTDPLGMKGTWEAIVNFKDMEATKRTELISNNAQWFEDNSPIDEQFKKDEVKGVSAKVINVAMIGGDCYPSTPIGINLPNADWIRRDHGSKSVTIENITNAYNQASLGNGFAEEFMWSEEEIERAKKYGSLTSNLHTDLHECLGHGSGKLLPGVDSDALRAYGSPIEESRADLFGLYYLGDPKLVELGLLPDNEAYKAQYYSYLMNGAMTQLTRIQPEKNIEQAHMRNRQFIATWVLEQAKDSKAAELRERDGKTYVVINDYEKIRELFGQLLAEIQHVKSTGN
;
A
#
# COMPACT_ATOMS: atom_id res chain seq x y z
N MET A 1 -52.38 43.61 -34.99
CA MET A 1 -51.50 42.68 -34.24
C MET A 1 -50.20 42.59 -34.97
N LEU A 2 -49.23 43.44 -34.63
CA LEU A 2 -47.82 43.23 -34.93
C LEU A 2 -47.01 44.22 -34.09
N SER A 3 -45.88 43.70 -33.65
CA SER A 3 -44.85 44.22 -32.76
C SER A 3 -44.53 45.71 -32.87
N THR A 4 -44.11 46.30 -31.74
CA THR A 4 -43.21 47.46 -31.80
C THR A 4 -42.09 47.27 -30.79
N LEU A 5 -40.89 47.14 -31.36
CA LEU A 5 -39.57 47.14 -30.74
C LEU A 5 -39.36 48.41 -29.91
N PHE A 6 -38.69 48.29 -28.76
CA PHE A 6 -38.09 49.41 -28.05
C PHE A 6 -36.57 49.27 -28.04
N LEU A 7 -35.88 50.30 -28.51
CA LEU A 7 -34.43 50.48 -28.44
C LEU A 7 -34.12 51.71 -27.55
N LEU A 8 -33.44 51.43 -26.44
CA LEU A 8 -32.25 52.11 -25.86
C LEU A 8 -32.08 53.64 -26.01
N ALA A 9 -32.07 54.38 -24.88
CA ALA A 9 -30.87 54.73 -24.07
C ALA A 9 -30.93 56.12 -23.37
N GLY A 10 -30.47 56.17 -22.11
CA GLY A 10 -29.97 57.34 -21.35
C GLY A 10 -30.99 58.07 -20.44
N CYS A 11 -30.76 58.45 -19.18
CA CYS A 11 -29.55 58.54 -18.34
C CYS A 11 -29.90 58.72 -16.83
N THR A 12 -28.93 58.37 -15.97
CA THR A 12 -28.59 58.94 -14.63
C THR A 12 -29.54 58.80 -13.42
N ASN A 13 -29.16 58.04 -12.38
CA ASN A 13 -28.33 58.52 -11.25
C ASN A 13 -28.23 57.51 -10.09
N GLY A 14 -26.99 57.23 -9.68
CA GLY A 14 -26.50 56.88 -8.34
C GLY A 14 -27.32 55.97 -7.42
N LYS A 15 -26.85 54.72 -7.27
CA LYS A 15 -26.83 53.99 -5.99
C LYS A 15 -25.64 53.04 -5.99
N GLU A 16 -24.86 53.12 -4.92
CA GLU A 16 -23.64 52.36 -4.67
C GLU A 16 -23.88 50.86 -4.79
N ALA A 17 -22.97 50.18 -5.49
CA ALA A 17 -22.91 48.74 -5.53
C ALA A 17 -22.33 48.25 -4.20
N GLY A 18 -23.21 47.81 -3.30
CA GLY A 18 -22.83 46.82 -2.29
C GLY A 18 -22.65 45.50 -3.00
N ALA A 19 -21.40 45.16 -3.33
CA ALA A 19 -21.04 43.79 -3.62
C ALA A 19 -21.17 43.02 -2.29
N ASP A 20 -22.25 42.26 -2.15
CA ASP A 20 -22.24 41.09 -1.27
C ASP A 20 -21.24 40.11 -1.90
N GLU A 21 -19.96 40.31 -1.62
CA GLU A 21 -19.02 39.21 -1.55
C GLU A 21 -19.47 38.35 -0.37
N SER A 22 -20.43 37.46 -0.62
CA SER A 22 -20.57 36.29 0.23
C SER A 22 -19.28 35.51 0.06
N SER A 23 -18.30 35.79 0.92
CA SER A 23 -17.20 34.88 1.18
C SER A 23 -17.84 33.56 1.61
N MET A 24 -18.01 32.64 0.66
CA MET A 24 -18.04 31.22 0.98
C MET A 24 -16.69 30.98 1.66
N GLN A 25 -16.68 31.06 2.99
CA GLN A 25 -15.62 30.41 3.75
C GLN A 25 -15.72 28.95 3.36
N ASP A 26 -14.75 28.46 2.58
CA ASP A 26 -14.64 27.03 2.30
C ASP A 26 -14.71 26.30 3.65
N GLU A 27 -15.70 25.43 3.81
CA GLU A 27 -15.76 24.57 4.99
C GLU A 27 -14.44 23.79 5.07
N PRO A 28 -13.85 23.66 6.28
CA PRO A 28 -12.60 22.92 6.44
C PRO A 28 -12.76 21.50 5.90
N PHE A 29 -11.76 21.02 5.14
CA PHE A 29 -11.79 19.69 4.55
C PHE A 29 -11.79 18.61 5.66
N GLU A 30 -12.92 17.92 5.83
CA GLU A 30 -13.04 16.82 6.79
C GLU A 30 -12.30 15.58 6.26
N TYR A 31 -11.24 15.12 6.92
CA TYR A 31 -10.46 13.97 6.43
C TYR A 31 -11.07 12.60 6.79
N THR A 32 -11.86 12.52 7.85
CA THR A 32 -12.52 11.29 8.30
C THR A 32 -13.88 11.12 7.60
N VAL A 33 -14.21 9.89 7.18
CA VAL A 33 -15.46 9.57 6.45
C VAL A 33 -16.34 8.62 7.28
N ASP A 34 -15.77 7.54 7.81
CA ASP A 34 -16.52 6.51 8.53
C ASP A 34 -15.63 5.78 9.53
N LYS A 35 -16.23 5.18 10.56
CA LYS A 35 -15.55 4.31 11.54
C LYS A 35 -16.42 3.09 11.82
N PHE A 36 -15.88 1.89 11.64
CA PHE A 36 -16.57 0.63 11.90
C PHE A 36 -15.57 -0.46 12.26
N ALA A 37 -15.96 -1.38 13.14
CA ALA A 37 -15.05 -2.40 13.67
C ALA A 37 -13.72 -1.77 14.13
N ASP A 38 -12.59 -2.21 13.56
CA ASP A 38 -11.23 -1.72 13.76
C ASP A 38 -10.71 -0.83 12.61
N VAL A 39 -11.62 -0.30 11.79
CA VAL A 39 -11.33 0.45 10.56
C VAL A 39 -11.81 1.90 10.70
N GLU A 40 -10.96 2.83 10.26
CA GLU A 40 -11.32 4.22 9.99
C GLU A 40 -11.10 4.51 8.51
N ILE A 41 -12.15 4.97 7.83
CA ILE A 41 -12.10 5.39 6.43
C ILE A 41 -11.77 6.86 6.37
N LEU A 42 -10.70 7.19 5.66
CA LEU A 42 -10.25 8.55 5.41
C LEU A 42 -10.46 8.93 3.94
N ARG A 43 -10.39 10.23 3.65
CA ARG A 43 -10.28 10.78 2.30
C ARG A 43 -9.09 11.73 2.20
N TYR A 44 -8.56 11.89 0.99
CA TYR A 44 -7.39 12.72 0.72
C TYR A 44 -7.72 13.79 -0.34
N GLN A 45 -6.98 14.90 -0.30
CA GLN A 45 -7.03 15.94 -1.34
C GLN A 45 -6.05 15.57 -2.48
N VAL A 46 -6.26 16.14 -3.67
CA VAL A 46 -5.37 15.94 -4.83
C VAL A 46 -4.73 17.29 -5.22
N PRO A 47 -3.81 17.82 -4.39
CA PRO A 47 -3.26 19.17 -4.59
C PRO A 47 -2.50 19.29 -5.91
N GLY A 48 -2.68 20.42 -6.59
CA GLY A 48 -2.05 20.71 -7.88
C GLY A 48 -2.74 20.07 -9.09
N PHE A 49 -3.87 19.37 -8.91
CA PHE A 49 -4.65 18.82 -10.01
C PHE A 49 -5.26 19.92 -10.89
N GLU A 50 -5.74 21.00 -10.29
CA GLU A 50 -6.36 22.13 -10.99
C GLU A 50 -5.38 22.84 -11.92
N ASP A 51 -4.09 22.83 -11.61
CA ASP A 51 -3.01 23.44 -12.39
C ASP A 51 -2.60 22.62 -13.61
N LEU A 52 -3.06 21.37 -13.72
CA LEU A 52 -2.75 20.50 -14.85
C LEU A 52 -3.46 20.99 -16.12
N SER A 53 -2.79 20.81 -17.27
CA SER A 53 -3.40 21.05 -18.57
C SER A 53 -4.59 20.12 -18.82
N LEU A 54 -5.48 20.48 -19.76
CA LEU A 54 -6.61 19.62 -20.11
C LEU A 54 -6.16 18.23 -20.58
N GLN A 55 -5.11 18.16 -21.40
CA GLN A 55 -4.53 16.89 -21.84
C GLN A 55 -4.07 16.02 -20.67
N GLN A 56 -3.39 16.61 -19.68
CA GLN A 56 -2.94 15.91 -18.48
C GLN A 56 -4.12 15.41 -17.63
N LYS A 57 -5.17 16.22 -17.49
CA LYS A 57 -6.41 15.82 -16.80
C LYS A 57 -7.11 14.66 -17.52
N GLU A 58 -7.19 14.70 -18.85
CA GLU A 58 -7.72 13.60 -19.67
C GLU A 58 -6.90 12.31 -19.51
N LEU A 59 -5.56 12.43 -19.49
CA LEU A 59 -4.69 11.29 -19.25
C LEU A 59 -4.93 10.67 -17.87
N ILE A 60 -4.95 11.48 -16.80
CA ILE A 60 -5.27 11.02 -15.44
C ILE A 60 -6.64 10.36 -15.40
N TYR A 61 -7.65 10.96 -16.02
CA TYR A 61 -9.00 10.39 -16.08
C TYR A 61 -8.99 8.99 -16.70
N TYR A 62 -8.39 8.81 -17.88
CA TYR A 62 -8.35 7.49 -18.54
C TYR A 62 -7.54 6.46 -17.76
N LEU A 63 -6.42 6.85 -17.15
CA LEU A 63 -5.65 5.96 -16.29
C LEU A 63 -6.44 5.59 -15.02
N SER A 64 -7.24 6.52 -14.49
CA SER A 64 -8.07 6.29 -13.29
C SER A 64 -9.21 5.33 -13.58
N GLU A 65 -9.88 5.47 -14.72
CA GLU A 65 -10.87 4.49 -15.18
C GLU A 65 -10.24 3.09 -15.36
N ALA A 66 -9.03 3.02 -15.94
CA ALA A 66 -8.29 1.75 -16.02
C ALA A 66 -7.97 1.16 -14.63
N ALA A 67 -7.73 1.99 -13.61
CA ALA A 67 -7.48 1.57 -12.23
C ALA A 67 -8.74 1.01 -11.53
N LEU A 68 -9.93 1.55 -11.83
CA LEU A 68 -11.17 1.10 -11.21
C LEU A 68 -11.62 -0.28 -11.72
N GLU A 69 -11.30 -0.61 -12.98
CA GLU A 69 -11.78 -1.82 -13.66
C GLU A 69 -11.19 -3.13 -13.12
N GLY A 70 -10.05 -3.06 -12.41
CA GLY A 70 -9.37 -4.22 -11.86
C GLY A 70 -9.80 -4.64 -10.45
N ARG A 71 -10.73 -3.91 -9.79
CA ARG A 71 -11.19 -4.25 -8.44
C ARG A 71 -11.63 -5.72 -8.29
N ASP A 72 -12.41 -6.23 -9.26
CA ASP A 72 -12.93 -7.59 -9.20
C ASP A 72 -11.85 -8.67 -9.37
N ILE A 73 -10.70 -8.34 -9.98
CA ILE A 73 -9.55 -9.24 -10.10
C ILE A 73 -9.01 -9.55 -8.70
N LEU A 74 -8.76 -8.51 -7.89
CA LEU A 74 -8.20 -8.68 -6.56
C LEU A 74 -9.12 -9.48 -5.63
N TYR A 75 -10.44 -9.20 -5.66
CA TYR A 75 -11.41 -9.98 -4.88
C TYR A 75 -11.27 -11.48 -5.17
N ASP A 76 -11.20 -11.84 -6.47
CA ASP A 76 -11.06 -13.23 -6.87
C ASP A 76 -9.69 -13.82 -6.52
N GLN A 77 -8.59 -13.05 -6.64
CA GLN A 77 -7.25 -13.46 -6.20
C GLN A 77 -7.20 -13.77 -4.70
N HIS A 78 -7.85 -12.95 -3.87
CA HIS A 78 -7.89 -13.14 -2.42
C HIS A 78 -8.65 -14.39 -1.99
N ASN A 79 -9.70 -14.79 -2.70
CA ASN A 79 -10.44 -16.03 -2.45
C ASN A 79 -11.46 -16.29 -3.57
N LYS A 80 -11.59 -17.55 -4.00
CA LYS A 80 -12.54 -17.93 -5.07
C LYS A 80 -14.02 -17.69 -4.76
N TYR A 81 -14.38 -17.49 -3.49
CA TYR A 81 -15.75 -17.20 -3.06
C TYR A 81 -16.01 -15.71 -2.81
N ASN A 82 -15.00 -14.85 -2.85
CA ASN A 82 -15.14 -13.45 -2.48
C ASN A 82 -16.13 -12.68 -3.36
N LEU A 83 -16.08 -12.86 -4.69
CA LEU A 83 -17.01 -12.17 -5.59
C LEU A 83 -18.47 -12.60 -5.36
N ILE A 84 -18.72 -13.89 -5.13
CA ILE A 84 -20.08 -14.40 -4.90
C ILE A 84 -20.59 -13.97 -3.51
N ILE A 85 -19.73 -13.96 -2.48
CA ILE A 85 -20.08 -13.45 -1.15
C ILE A 85 -20.38 -11.96 -1.22
N ARG A 86 -19.46 -11.15 -1.76
CA ARG A 86 -19.63 -9.70 -1.88
C ARG A 86 -20.93 -9.34 -2.59
N ARG A 87 -21.17 -9.90 -3.77
CA ARG A 87 -22.39 -9.61 -4.56
C ARG A 87 -23.67 -10.09 -3.88
N THR A 88 -23.61 -11.16 -3.08
CA THR A 88 -24.76 -11.60 -2.27
C THR A 88 -25.07 -10.60 -1.17
N LEU A 89 -24.05 -10.15 -0.43
CA LEU A 89 -24.20 -9.16 0.63
C LEU A 89 -24.63 -7.78 0.08
N GLU A 90 -24.04 -7.34 -1.03
CA GLU A 90 -24.44 -6.12 -1.77
C GLU A 90 -25.90 -6.22 -2.22
N GLY A 91 -26.29 -7.34 -2.84
CA GLY A 91 -27.66 -7.60 -3.26
C GLY A 91 -28.67 -7.55 -2.10
N ILE A 92 -28.31 -8.10 -0.93
CA ILE A 92 -29.11 -7.98 0.28
C ILE A 92 -29.18 -6.52 0.76
N TYR A 93 -28.04 -5.83 0.88
CA TYR A 93 -27.98 -4.48 1.41
C TYR A 93 -28.83 -3.49 0.60
N GLU A 94 -28.72 -3.56 -0.73
CA GLU A 94 -29.44 -2.68 -1.65
C GLU A 94 -30.95 -2.96 -1.71
N ASN A 95 -31.36 -4.21 -1.52
CA ASN A 95 -32.74 -4.64 -1.79
C ASN A 95 -33.52 -5.07 -0.53
N TYR A 96 -32.92 -5.03 0.66
CA TYR A 96 -33.63 -5.30 1.92
C TYR A 96 -34.49 -4.11 2.34
N PHE A 97 -35.81 -4.29 2.35
CA PHE A 97 -36.81 -3.29 2.75
C PHE A 97 -37.31 -3.46 4.20
N GLY A 98 -36.73 -4.38 4.98
CA GLY A 98 -37.04 -4.51 6.40
C GLY A 98 -36.38 -3.43 7.26
N ASP A 99 -36.46 -3.60 8.58
CA ASP A 99 -35.91 -2.64 9.53
C ASP A 99 -34.38 -2.71 9.61
N LYS A 100 -33.72 -1.71 9.01
CA LYS A 100 -32.26 -1.54 9.00
C LYS A 100 -31.68 -0.98 10.30
N THR A 101 -32.53 -0.58 11.26
CA THR A 101 -32.08 -0.05 12.56
C THR A 101 -31.80 -1.13 13.60
N THR A 102 -32.16 -2.39 13.29
CA THR A 102 -31.92 -3.54 14.15
C THR A 102 -30.43 -3.83 14.33
N GLU A 103 -30.05 -4.34 15.52
CA GLU A 103 -28.65 -4.70 15.82
C GLU A 103 -28.10 -5.77 14.86
N ASP A 104 -28.91 -6.76 14.48
CA ASP A 104 -28.47 -7.78 13.50
C ASP A 104 -28.21 -7.17 12.11
N PHE A 105 -29.00 -6.19 11.68
CA PHE A 105 -28.74 -5.51 10.41
C PHE A 105 -27.49 -4.63 10.47
N LYS A 106 -27.26 -3.91 11.58
CA LYS A 106 -26.02 -3.13 11.78
C LYS A 106 -24.78 -4.02 11.76
N LYS A 107 -24.86 -5.21 12.37
CA LYS A 107 -23.79 -6.23 12.31
C LYS A 107 -23.58 -6.76 10.90
N PHE A 108 -24.67 -6.98 10.15
CA PHE A 108 -24.61 -7.33 8.74
C PHE A 108 -23.93 -6.23 7.89
N GLU A 109 -24.31 -4.97 8.09
CA GLU A 109 -23.72 -3.82 7.42
C GLU A 109 -22.24 -3.67 7.77
N THR A 110 -21.88 -3.82 9.05
CA THR A 110 -20.48 -3.79 9.50
C THR A 110 -19.66 -4.88 8.82
N TYR A 111 -20.19 -6.11 8.73
CA TYR A 111 -19.53 -7.20 8.02
C TYR A 111 -19.33 -6.87 6.53
N LEU A 112 -20.35 -6.37 5.83
CA LEU A 112 -20.22 -5.94 4.43
C LEU A 112 -19.15 -4.85 4.27
N LYS A 113 -19.10 -3.86 5.17
CA LYS A 113 -18.06 -2.83 5.17
C LYS A 113 -16.66 -3.41 5.38
N GLN A 114 -16.51 -4.41 6.25
CA GLN A 114 -15.25 -5.14 6.41
C GLN A 114 -14.85 -5.90 5.13
N ILE A 115 -15.81 -6.53 4.43
CA ILE A 115 -15.56 -7.18 3.12
C ILE A 115 -15.14 -6.17 2.04
N TRP A 116 -15.69 -4.95 2.08
CA TRP A 116 -15.25 -3.86 1.21
C TRP A 116 -13.85 -3.37 1.56
N MET A 117 -13.57 -3.18 2.85
CA MET A 117 -12.26 -2.74 3.32
C MET A 117 -11.15 -3.74 2.96
N ALA A 118 -11.41 -5.03 3.16
CA ALA A 118 -10.39 -6.05 3.03
C ALA A 118 -10.30 -6.70 1.65
N ASN A 119 -11.12 -6.24 0.69
CA ASN A 119 -11.26 -6.88 -0.61
C ASN A 119 -11.54 -8.40 -0.53
N GLY A 120 -12.28 -8.85 0.49
CA GLY A 120 -12.50 -10.27 0.75
C GLY A 120 -12.93 -10.60 2.19
N ILE A 121 -13.07 -11.90 2.47
CA ILE A 121 -13.54 -12.42 3.78
C ILE A 121 -12.45 -12.55 4.85
N HIS A 122 -11.23 -12.10 4.58
CA HIS A 122 -10.10 -12.17 5.50
C HIS A 122 -9.61 -10.77 5.82
N HIS A 123 -9.15 -10.55 7.04
CA HIS A 123 -8.67 -9.26 7.48
C HIS A 123 -7.40 -8.86 6.70
N HIS A 124 -7.40 -7.65 6.14
CA HIS A 124 -6.34 -7.09 5.29
C HIS A 124 -4.94 -6.92 5.94
N TYR A 125 -4.76 -7.39 7.18
CA TYR A 125 -3.53 -7.15 7.96
C TYR A 125 -3.16 -8.36 8.82
N SER A 126 -4.11 -8.92 9.58
CA SER A 126 -3.87 -10.15 10.37
C SER A 126 -4.01 -11.43 9.54
N GLU A 127 -4.55 -11.34 8.33
CA GLU A 127 -4.82 -12.45 7.41
C GLU A 127 -5.89 -13.44 7.91
N ASP A 128 -6.38 -13.28 9.14
CA ASP A 128 -7.40 -14.12 9.76
C ASP A 128 -8.77 -13.90 9.09
N LYS A 129 -9.57 -14.95 9.01
CA LYS A 129 -10.95 -14.85 8.50
C LYS A 129 -11.80 -13.96 9.39
N ILE A 130 -12.56 -13.06 8.76
CA ILE A 130 -13.56 -12.21 9.41
C ILE A 130 -14.82 -13.04 9.61
N LEU A 131 -15.20 -13.26 10.87
CA LEU A 131 -16.43 -13.99 11.22
C LEU A 131 -17.61 -13.03 11.36
N PRO A 132 -18.78 -13.33 10.76
CA PRO A 132 -19.97 -12.52 10.95
C PRO A 132 -20.45 -12.52 12.42
N GLU A 133 -20.87 -11.36 12.92
CA GLU A 133 -21.44 -11.22 14.27
C GLU A 133 -22.97 -11.40 14.34
N PHE A 134 -23.62 -11.59 13.19
CA PHE A 134 -25.02 -12.00 13.07
C PHE A 134 -25.13 -13.51 12.87
N SER A 135 -26.29 -14.11 13.09
CA SER A 135 -26.44 -15.57 12.98
C SER A 135 -26.55 -16.04 11.52
N LYS A 136 -26.16 -17.29 11.26
CA LYS A 136 -26.37 -17.94 9.96
C LYS A 136 -27.86 -18.04 9.59
N GLU A 137 -28.75 -18.19 10.59
CA GLU A 137 -30.19 -18.17 10.38
C GLU A 137 -30.68 -16.79 9.94
N TYR A 138 -30.10 -15.72 10.49
CA TYR A 138 -30.40 -14.36 10.07
C TYR A 138 -29.89 -14.08 8.65
N PHE A 139 -28.68 -14.54 8.30
CA PHE A 139 -28.17 -14.50 6.93
C PHE A 139 -29.12 -15.19 5.95
N ALA A 140 -29.52 -16.42 6.27
CA ALA A 140 -30.46 -17.18 5.45
C ALA A 140 -31.80 -16.47 5.30
N LYS A 141 -32.32 -15.88 6.38
CA LYS A 141 -33.56 -15.09 6.35
C LYS A 141 -33.43 -13.87 5.42
N LEU A 142 -32.32 -13.12 5.52
CA LEU A 142 -32.07 -11.97 4.67
C LEU A 142 -32.01 -12.39 3.21
N ALA A 143 -31.13 -13.32 2.86
CA ALA A 143 -30.95 -13.80 1.50
C ALA A 143 -32.26 -14.32 0.87
N ASN A 144 -33.02 -15.14 1.61
CA ASN A 144 -34.30 -15.68 1.11
C ASN A 144 -35.43 -14.65 1.00
N SER A 145 -35.24 -13.44 1.55
CA SER A 145 -36.19 -12.33 1.37
C SER A 145 -35.93 -11.52 0.11
N ILE A 146 -34.79 -11.75 -0.56
CA ILE A 146 -34.38 -11.02 -1.76
C ILE A 146 -34.74 -11.82 -3.01
N ASP A 147 -35.15 -11.12 -4.06
CA ASP A 147 -35.33 -11.72 -5.39
C ASP A 147 -34.00 -12.37 -5.84
N PRO A 148 -33.97 -13.69 -6.14
CA PRO A 148 -32.79 -14.37 -6.64
C PRO A 148 -32.09 -13.66 -7.81
N ALA A 149 -32.83 -12.93 -8.66
CA ALA A 149 -32.26 -12.16 -9.77
C ALA A 149 -31.40 -10.95 -9.34
N LYS A 150 -31.44 -10.57 -8.06
CA LYS A 150 -30.61 -9.51 -7.46
C LYS A 150 -29.36 -10.04 -6.78
N MET A 151 -29.15 -11.36 -6.80
CA MET A 151 -28.02 -12.03 -6.19
C MET A 151 -27.31 -12.92 -7.24
N PRO A 152 -26.06 -13.33 -7.00
CA PRO A 152 -25.32 -14.19 -7.92
C PRO A 152 -25.76 -15.67 -7.85
N VAL A 153 -27.07 -15.91 -7.95
CA VAL A 153 -27.65 -17.26 -7.99
C VAL A 153 -27.39 -17.87 -9.37
N LYS A 154 -26.89 -19.11 -9.42
CA LYS A 154 -26.66 -19.82 -10.68
C LYS A 154 -27.97 -20.04 -11.43
N ASP A 155 -27.92 -20.08 -12.75
CA ASP A 155 -29.10 -20.36 -13.58
C ASP A 155 -29.78 -21.67 -13.14
N GLY A 156 -31.06 -21.59 -12.80
CA GLY A 156 -31.85 -22.72 -12.32
C GLY A 156 -31.67 -23.09 -10.84
N ALA A 157 -30.77 -22.41 -10.12
CA ALA A 157 -30.60 -22.59 -8.68
C ALA A 157 -31.52 -21.65 -7.87
N SER A 158 -31.71 -21.97 -6.60
CA SER A 158 -32.48 -21.17 -5.63
C SER A 158 -31.56 -20.31 -4.74
N ALA A 159 -32.13 -19.27 -4.11
CA ALA A 159 -31.43 -18.52 -3.07
C ALA A 159 -31.00 -19.41 -1.89
N ASN A 160 -31.76 -20.45 -1.58
CA ASN A 160 -31.39 -21.43 -0.55
C ASN A 160 -30.11 -22.19 -0.89
N GLU A 161 -29.93 -22.64 -2.14
CA GLU A 161 -28.71 -23.35 -2.55
C GLU A 161 -27.47 -22.44 -2.50
N LEU A 162 -27.65 -21.15 -2.82
CA LEU A 162 -26.61 -20.14 -2.63
C LEU A 162 -26.26 -19.99 -1.14
N VAL A 163 -27.26 -19.84 -0.27
CA VAL A 163 -27.07 -19.75 1.19
C VAL A 163 -26.38 -21.01 1.74
N GLU A 164 -26.80 -22.20 1.33
CA GLU A 164 -26.18 -23.47 1.74
C GLU A 164 -24.71 -23.55 1.33
N THR A 165 -24.37 -23.04 0.14
CA THR A 165 -22.99 -22.97 -0.35
C THR A 165 -22.14 -21.99 0.46
N LEU A 166 -22.67 -20.79 0.75
CA LEU A 166 -21.89 -19.72 1.38
C LEU A 166 -21.81 -19.83 2.91
N THR A 167 -22.80 -20.47 3.54
CA THR A 167 -22.88 -20.52 5.01
C THR A 167 -21.63 -21.17 5.65
N PRO A 168 -21.13 -22.34 5.21
CA PRO A 168 -19.91 -22.89 5.77
C PRO A 168 -18.69 -21.97 5.55
N ILE A 169 -18.58 -21.37 4.37
CA ILE A 169 -17.47 -20.49 4.01
C ILE A 169 -17.40 -19.28 4.94
N MET A 170 -18.54 -18.61 5.17
CA MET A 170 -18.63 -17.40 5.99
C MET A 170 -18.57 -17.70 7.49
N PHE A 171 -19.21 -18.78 7.97
CA PHE A 171 -19.48 -18.97 9.40
C PHE A 171 -18.66 -20.07 10.09
N ASP A 172 -18.06 -21.02 9.36
CA ASP A 172 -17.25 -22.08 9.98
C ASP A 172 -15.80 -21.63 10.15
N PRO A 173 -15.31 -21.32 11.37
CA PRO A 173 -13.95 -20.80 11.56
C PRO A 173 -12.83 -21.75 11.10
N SER A 174 -13.12 -23.04 10.89
CA SER A 174 -12.13 -24.02 10.42
C SER A 174 -11.92 -24.01 8.90
N ILE A 175 -12.85 -23.43 8.13
CA ILE A 175 -12.79 -23.39 6.68
C ILE A 175 -12.06 -22.12 6.23
N MET A 176 -10.91 -22.27 5.57
CA MET A 176 -10.05 -21.15 5.10
C MET A 176 -9.82 -20.13 6.22
N PRO A 177 -9.26 -20.55 7.38
CA PRO A 177 -9.12 -19.69 8.56
C PRO A 177 -8.20 -18.48 8.32
N LYS A 178 -7.32 -18.56 7.32
CA LYS A 178 -6.41 -17.49 6.92
C LYS A 178 -6.45 -17.28 5.40
N ARG A 179 -6.24 -16.04 4.95
CA ARG A 179 -5.96 -15.73 3.54
C ARG A 179 -4.62 -16.31 3.15
N ILE A 180 -3.58 -15.95 3.90
CA ILE A 180 -2.22 -16.48 3.78
C ILE A 180 -1.79 -17.14 5.09
N ASN A 181 -1.18 -18.31 4.97
CA ASN A 181 -0.56 -19.02 6.08
C ASN A 181 0.96 -19.08 5.87
N GLN A 182 1.72 -18.78 6.92
CA GLN A 182 3.19 -18.83 6.94
C GLN A 182 3.72 -19.72 8.09
N ALA A 183 2.85 -20.54 8.69
CA ALA A 183 3.25 -21.42 9.79
C ALA A 183 4.24 -22.50 9.30
N ALA A 184 5.29 -22.76 10.08
CA ALA A 184 6.23 -23.83 9.78
C ALA A 184 5.57 -25.21 9.89
N GLY A 185 5.94 -26.13 8.98
CA GLY A 185 5.54 -27.54 9.04
C GLY A 185 4.15 -27.87 8.48
N VAL A 186 3.50 -26.92 7.79
CA VAL A 186 2.27 -27.15 7.04
C VAL A 186 2.46 -26.85 5.56
N ASP A 187 1.58 -27.36 4.70
CA ASP A 187 1.55 -27.00 3.29
C ASP A 187 0.94 -25.59 3.15
N LEU A 188 1.78 -24.61 2.78
CA LEU A 188 1.35 -23.21 2.75
C LEU A 188 0.35 -22.93 1.63
N VAL A 189 0.35 -23.73 0.57
CA VAL A 189 -0.61 -23.61 -0.54
C VAL A 189 -1.97 -24.16 -0.14
N GLU A 190 -2.03 -25.37 0.42
CA GLU A 190 -3.29 -26.01 0.79
C GLU A 190 -3.96 -25.34 2.00
N THR A 191 -3.18 -24.73 2.88
CA THR A 191 -3.69 -24.10 4.12
C THR A 191 -3.98 -22.61 4.00
N SER A 192 -3.73 -22.01 2.83
CA SER A 192 -4.04 -20.60 2.53
C SER A 192 -5.36 -20.48 1.76
N GLY A 193 -6.18 -19.48 2.09
CA GLY A 193 -7.45 -19.19 1.44
C GLY A 193 -7.35 -18.44 0.10
N VAL A 194 -6.14 -18.02 -0.31
CA VAL A 194 -5.93 -17.35 -1.60
C VAL A 194 -6.25 -18.24 -2.79
N ASN A 195 -6.60 -17.61 -3.91
CA ASN A 195 -7.04 -18.30 -5.13
C ASN A 195 -5.95 -18.39 -6.21
N PHE A 196 -4.69 -18.23 -5.81
CA PHE A 196 -3.53 -18.37 -6.69
C PHE A 196 -3.26 -19.81 -7.11
N TYR A 197 -3.78 -20.77 -6.33
CA TYR A 197 -3.54 -22.20 -6.49
C TYR A 197 -4.85 -22.97 -6.35
N GLU A 198 -5.07 -23.99 -7.18
CA GLU A 198 -6.21 -24.89 -7.00
C GLU A 198 -5.89 -26.34 -7.36
N GLY A 199 -6.09 -27.24 -6.39
CA GLY A 199 -5.87 -28.68 -6.58
C GLY A 199 -4.40 -29.10 -6.67
N VAL A 200 -3.48 -28.23 -6.22
CA VAL A 200 -2.03 -28.46 -6.17
C VAL A 200 -1.52 -28.31 -4.75
N SER A 201 -0.45 -29.05 -4.41
CA SER A 201 0.28 -28.87 -3.15
C SER A 201 1.44 -27.90 -3.31
N GLN A 202 1.97 -27.38 -2.20
CA GLN A 202 3.15 -26.51 -2.19
C GLN A 202 4.32 -27.14 -2.96
N LYS A 203 4.61 -28.41 -2.68
CA LYS A 203 5.73 -29.12 -3.31
C LYS A 203 5.58 -29.25 -4.83
N GLU A 204 4.35 -29.41 -5.32
CA GLU A 204 4.09 -29.49 -6.75
C GLU A 204 4.31 -28.15 -7.44
N VAL A 205 3.93 -27.05 -6.79
CA VAL A 205 4.14 -25.69 -7.31
C VAL A 205 5.63 -25.33 -7.31
N GLU A 206 6.35 -25.58 -6.22
CA GLU A 206 7.79 -25.36 -6.13
C GLU A 206 8.53 -26.14 -7.23
N ALA A 207 8.24 -27.43 -7.36
CA ALA A 207 8.83 -28.26 -8.41
C ALA A 207 8.46 -27.79 -9.82
N PHE A 208 7.24 -27.30 -10.03
CA PHE A 208 6.79 -26.78 -11.32
C PHE A 208 7.65 -25.59 -11.77
N TYR A 209 7.88 -24.61 -10.90
CA TYR A 209 8.69 -23.44 -11.24
C TYR A 209 10.19 -23.70 -11.22
N ASP A 210 10.70 -24.54 -10.32
CA ASP A 210 12.12 -24.91 -10.31
C ASP A 210 12.55 -25.60 -11.61
N ASN A 211 11.64 -26.34 -12.27
CA ASN A 211 11.89 -26.93 -13.58
C ASN A 211 11.89 -25.91 -14.73
N MET A 212 11.38 -24.69 -14.52
CA MET A 212 11.36 -23.61 -15.52
C MET A 212 12.57 -22.69 -15.43
N LYS A 213 13.13 -22.52 -14.22
CA LYS A 213 14.24 -21.61 -13.97
C LYS A 213 15.49 -22.07 -14.71
N ASP A 214 16.12 -21.15 -15.45
CA ASP A 214 17.50 -21.31 -15.90
C ASP A 214 18.44 -20.59 -14.92
N PRO A 215 19.28 -21.32 -14.15
CA PRO A 215 20.19 -20.70 -13.20
C PRO A 215 21.30 -19.87 -13.85
N ASN A 216 21.46 -19.94 -15.18
CA ASN A 216 22.44 -19.14 -15.93
C ASN A 216 21.84 -17.91 -16.60
N ASP A 217 20.52 -17.70 -16.50
CA ASP A 217 19.87 -16.50 -17.01
C ASP A 217 20.14 -15.32 -16.07
N ASN A 218 20.86 -14.31 -16.58
CA ASN A 218 21.17 -13.09 -15.84
C ASN A 218 20.05 -12.04 -15.93
N THR A 219 18.99 -12.33 -16.69
CA THR A 219 17.80 -11.49 -16.91
C THR A 219 16.52 -12.31 -16.80
N PRO A 220 16.32 -13.09 -15.71
CA PRO A 220 15.19 -14.00 -15.59
C PRO A 220 13.87 -13.23 -15.54
N ILE A 221 12.85 -13.80 -16.17
CA ILE A 221 11.46 -13.34 -16.01
C ILE A 221 10.95 -13.64 -14.60
N SER A 222 9.92 -12.91 -14.16
CA SER A 222 9.21 -13.18 -12.90
C SER A 222 8.29 -14.39 -13.00
N TYR A 223 8.85 -15.61 -13.00
CA TYR A 223 8.10 -16.87 -13.18
C TYR A 223 6.84 -16.94 -12.32
N GLY A 224 5.69 -17.12 -12.97
CA GLY A 224 4.41 -17.28 -12.31
C GLY A 224 3.71 -16.00 -11.86
N LEU A 225 4.27 -14.81 -12.08
CA LEU A 225 3.72 -13.55 -11.55
C LEU A 225 2.25 -13.30 -11.92
N ASN A 226 1.81 -13.69 -13.11
CA ASN A 226 0.50 -13.36 -13.68
C ASN A 226 -0.36 -14.58 -14.02
N SER A 227 -0.34 -15.60 -13.16
CA SER A 227 -1.09 -16.84 -13.41
C SER A 227 -1.62 -17.48 -12.14
N LYS A 228 -2.77 -18.16 -12.27
CA LYS A 228 -3.23 -19.15 -11.31
C LYS A 228 -2.65 -20.52 -11.68
N VAL A 229 -2.14 -21.26 -10.71
CA VAL A 229 -1.68 -22.64 -10.94
C VAL A 229 -2.79 -23.62 -10.58
N VAL A 230 -3.08 -24.53 -11.51
CA VAL A 230 -4.14 -25.54 -11.35
C VAL A 230 -3.62 -26.92 -11.71
N LYS A 231 -4.29 -27.96 -11.22
CA LYS A 231 -4.08 -29.33 -11.67
C LYS A 231 -5.20 -29.77 -12.60
N GLU A 232 -4.92 -29.80 -13.90
CA GLU A 232 -5.86 -30.26 -14.93
C GLU A 232 -5.45 -31.65 -15.42
N ASN A 233 -6.34 -32.63 -15.29
CA ASN A 233 -6.10 -34.02 -15.71
C ASN A 233 -4.78 -34.62 -15.16
N GLY A 234 -4.41 -34.26 -13.93
CA GLY A 234 -3.18 -34.71 -13.28
C GLY A 234 -1.92 -33.94 -13.67
N THR A 235 -2.02 -32.92 -14.52
CA THR A 235 -0.89 -32.07 -14.94
C THR A 235 -1.01 -30.70 -14.29
N VAL A 236 0.07 -30.23 -13.68
CA VAL A 236 0.18 -28.87 -13.15
C VAL A 236 0.34 -27.91 -14.33
N THR A 237 -0.50 -26.88 -14.42
CA THR A 237 -0.51 -25.89 -15.50
C THR A 237 -0.89 -24.51 -14.98
N GLU A 238 -0.58 -23.48 -15.78
CA GLU A 238 -0.94 -22.09 -15.52
C GLU A 238 -2.19 -21.67 -16.28
N GLN A 239 -3.09 -20.98 -15.60
CA GLN A 239 -4.15 -20.17 -16.17
C GLN A 239 -3.71 -18.70 -16.14
N VAL A 240 -3.13 -18.25 -17.25
CA VAL A 240 -2.53 -16.92 -17.38
C VAL A 240 -3.59 -15.81 -17.38
N TYR A 241 -3.32 -14.72 -16.68
CA TYR A 241 -4.15 -13.52 -16.58
C TYR A 241 -3.93 -12.62 -17.80
N LYS A 242 -4.84 -12.70 -18.78
CA LYS A 242 -4.73 -11.96 -20.05
C LYS A 242 -6.05 -11.87 -20.81
N ILE A 243 -6.08 -11.07 -21.87
CA ILE A 243 -7.17 -11.11 -22.85
C ILE A 243 -7.23 -12.51 -23.50
N GLY A 244 -8.43 -13.10 -23.51
CA GLY A 244 -8.68 -14.48 -23.93
C GLY A 244 -8.28 -15.54 -22.90
N GLY A 245 -7.75 -15.14 -21.74
CA GLY A 245 -7.38 -16.02 -20.63
C GLY A 245 -8.21 -15.78 -19.38
N MET A 246 -7.63 -16.09 -18.21
CA MET A 246 -8.25 -15.79 -16.93
C MET A 246 -8.34 -14.27 -16.74
N TYR A 247 -9.43 -13.80 -16.15
CA TYR A 247 -9.78 -12.37 -15.98
C TYR A 247 -9.99 -11.53 -17.25
N SER A 248 -10.07 -12.15 -18.44
CA SER A 248 -10.28 -11.44 -19.72
C SER A 248 -11.33 -10.32 -19.67
N PRO A 249 -12.55 -10.51 -19.10
CA PRO A 249 -13.56 -9.46 -19.13
C PRO A 249 -13.15 -8.16 -18.43
N ALA A 250 -12.38 -8.25 -17.34
CA ALA A 250 -11.86 -7.08 -16.62
C ALA A 250 -10.66 -6.48 -17.37
N ILE A 251 -9.72 -7.33 -17.82
CA ILE A 251 -8.52 -6.89 -18.56
C ILE A 251 -8.89 -6.18 -19.87
N GLU A 252 -9.93 -6.64 -20.59
CA GLU A 252 -10.45 -5.95 -21.77
C GLU A 252 -11.02 -4.55 -21.47
N ARG A 253 -11.55 -4.31 -20.26
CA ARG A 253 -11.98 -2.97 -19.84
C ARG A 253 -10.78 -2.09 -19.49
N ILE A 254 -9.81 -2.64 -18.74
CA ILE A 254 -8.54 -1.97 -18.44
C ILE A 254 -7.86 -1.51 -19.75
N VAL A 255 -7.66 -2.43 -20.69
CA VAL A 255 -6.99 -2.15 -21.97
C VAL A 255 -7.73 -1.10 -22.79
N ARG A 256 -9.08 -1.11 -22.81
CA ARG A 256 -9.86 -0.07 -23.51
C ARG A 256 -9.57 1.34 -22.98
N TRP A 257 -9.36 1.49 -21.68
CA TRP A 257 -9.01 2.77 -21.08
C TRP A 257 -7.54 3.14 -21.30
N LEU A 258 -6.63 2.17 -21.21
CA LEU A 258 -5.21 2.38 -21.55
C LEU A 258 -5.03 2.80 -23.02
N GLU A 259 -5.80 2.24 -23.95
CA GLU A 259 -5.78 2.65 -25.37
C GLU A 259 -6.20 4.12 -25.55
N LYS A 260 -7.13 4.63 -24.73
CA LYS A 260 -7.45 6.06 -24.71
C LYS A 260 -6.34 6.90 -24.09
N ALA A 261 -5.77 6.46 -22.96
CA ALA A 261 -4.64 7.11 -22.30
C ALA A 261 -3.43 7.28 -23.26
N ALA A 262 -3.12 6.26 -24.07
CA ALA A 262 -2.03 6.32 -25.05
C ALA A 262 -2.19 7.43 -26.12
N ASN A 263 -3.42 7.89 -26.38
CA ASN A 263 -3.68 8.97 -27.34
C ASN A 263 -3.45 10.37 -26.77
N VAL A 264 -3.43 10.50 -25.44
CA VAL A 264 -3.25 11.77 -24.73
C VAL A 264 -1.99 11.79 -23.87
N ALA A 265 -1.09 10.80 -24.04
CA ALA A 265 0.20 10.74 -23.38
C ALA A 265 1.02 12.05 -23.54
N GLU A 266 1.74 12.43 -22.49
CA GLU A 266 2.51 13.68 -22.40
C GLU A 266 3.68 13.71 -23.40
N ASN A 267 4.25 12.55 -23.71
CA ASN A 267 5.36 12.40 -24.63
C ASN A 267 5.42 10.97 -25.22
N ASN A 268 6.33 10.76 -26.18
CA ASN A 268 6.48 9.48 -26.84
C ASN A 268 6.98 8.36 -25.91
N LYS A 269 7.79 8.64 -24.89
CA LYS A 269 8.26 7.60 -23.95
C LYS A 269 7.08 7.05 -23.16
N GLN A 270 6.29 7.93 -22.53
CA GLN A 270 5.09 7.56 -21.78
C GLN A 270 4.07 6.82 -22.67
N LYS A 271 3.92 7.25 -23.94
CA LYS A 271 3.08 6.53 -24.90
C LYS A 271 3.56 5.09 -25.13
N GLN A 272 4.87 4.88 -25.29
CA GLN A 272 5.42 3.53 -25.46
C GLN A 272 5.23 2.66 -24.22
N VAL A 273 5.38 3.24 -23.02
CA VAL A 273 5.08 2.56 -21.75
C VAL A 273 3.65 2.02 -21.73
N ILE A 274 2.66 2.87 -22.05
CA ILE A 274 1.25 2.47 -22.08
C ILE A 274 1.01 1.38 -23.15
N LEU A 275 1.59 1.53 -24.34
CA LEU A 275 1.45 0.55 -25.42
C LEU A 275 2.07 -0.81 -25.07
N SER A 276 3.26 -0.84 -24.47
CA SER A 276 3.88 -2.08 -24.02
C SER A 276 3.08 -2.78 -22.92
N LEU A 277 2.44 -2.01 -22.02
CA LEU A 277 1.56 -2.58 -21.00
C LEU A 277 0.31 -3.20 -21.63
N ILE A 278 -0.25 -2.57 -22.66
CA ILE A 278 -1.38 -3.11 -23.43
C ILE A 278 -0.97 -4.44 -24.11
N ASP A 279 0.21 -4.49 -24.71
CA ASP A 279 0.72 -5.70 -25.37
C ASP A 279 0.89 -6.86 -24.37
N TYR A 280 1.45 -6.56 -23.19
CA TYR A 280 1.51 -7.51 -22.07
C TYR A 280 0.11 -8.01 -21.66
N TYR A 281 -0.87 -7.14 -21.45
CA TYR A 281 -2.23 -7.57 -21.09
C TYR A 281 -2.91 -8.41 -22.18
N LYS A 282 -2.57 -8.16 -23.46
CA LYS A 282 -3.07 -8.96 -24.59
C LYS A 282 -2.42 -10.35 -24.65
N SER A 283 -1.12 -10.45 -24.40
CA SER A 283 -0.35 -11.69 -24.59
C SER A 283 -0.25 -12.56 -23.32
N GLY A 284 -0.20 -11.91 -22.15
CA GLY A 284 0.18 -12.49 -20.86
C GLY A 284 1.66 -12.84 -20.74
N ASP A 285 2.52 -12.40 -21.67
CA ASP A 285 3.93 -12.77 -21.74
C ASP A 285 4.77 -11.96 -20.74
N LEU A 286 5.37 -12.65 -19.77
CA LEU A 286 6.21 -12.03 -18.75
C LEU A 286 7.47 -11.37 -19.31
N LYS A 287 7.96 -11.77 -20.49
CA LYS A 287 9.05 -11.03 -21.14
C LYS A 287 8.59 -9.63 -21.58
N GLN A 288 7.34 -9.49 -22.02
CA GLN A 288 6.76 -8.19 -22.36
C GLN A 288 6.51 -7.34 -21.11
N TYR A 289 6.24 -7.97 -19.96
CA TYR A 289 6.16 -7.28 -18.68
C TYR A 289 7.52 -6.69 -18.27
N ASP A 290 8.60 -7.45 -18.47
CA ASP A 290 9.96 -6.94 -18.28
C ASP A 290 10.27 -5.77 -19.23
N ASP A 291 9.95 -5.91 -20.52
CA ASP A 291 10.16 -4.86 -21.52
C ASP A 291 9.38 -3.58 -21.16
N TYR A 292 8.11 -3.73 -20.74
CA TYR A 292 7.30 -2.64 -20.19
C TYR A 292 7.99 -1.98 -18.99
N SER A 293 8.47 -2.78 -18.04
CA SER A 293 9.12 -2.32 -16.82
C SER A 293 10.40 -1.53 -17.12
N VAL A 294 11.21 -1.99 -18.09
CA VAL A 294 12.39 -1.26 -18.58
C VAL A 294 12.02 0.07 -19.22
N LEU A 295 10.95 0.12 -20.02
CA LEU A 295 10.45 1.37 -20.60
C LEU A 295 9.93 2.31 -19.51
N TRP A 296 9.20 1.78 -18.53
CA TRP A 296 8.62 2.54 -17.44
C TRP A 296 9.71 3.20 -16.58
N VAL A 297 10.75 2.46 -16.19
CA VAL A 297 11.90 3.01 -15.45
C VAL A 297 12.58 4.14 -16.21
N LYS A 298 12.67 4.06 -17.54
CA LYS A 298 13.33 5.07 -18.38
C LYS A 298 12.49 6.34 -18.60
N ASP A 299 11.20 6.31 -18.28
CA ASP A 299 10.34 7.49 -18.37
C ASP A 299 10.40 8.32 -17.08
N LEU A 300 11.44 9.16 -16.96
CA LEU A 300 11.68 10.03 -15.80
C LEU A 300 11.19 11.48 -16.01
N ASP A 301 10.88 11.83 -17.27
CA ASP A 301 10.57 13.19 -17.70
C ASP A 301 9.07 13.52 -17.58
N SER A 302 8.20 12.50 -17.65
CA SER A 302 6.74 12.65 -17.52
C SER A 302 6.34 13.18 -16.14
N ARG A 303 5.35 14.09 -16.13
CA ARG A 303 4.79 14.60 -14.87
C ARG A 303 3.78 13.61 -14.30
N ILE A 304 2.96 13.01 -15.15
CA ILE A 304 2.02 11.95 -14.79
C ILE A 304 2.73 10.60 -14.87
N ASP A 305 2.49 9.76 -13.89
CA ASP A 305 2.97 8.39 -13.88
C ASP A 305 1.89 7.47 -13.31
N PHE A 306 2.04 6.17 -13.52
CA PHE A 306 1.06 5.20 -13.06
C PHE A 306 1.67 3.82 -12.87
N ILE A 307 1.00 3.04 -12.01
CA ILE A 307 1.13 1.60 -11.86
C ILE A 307 -0.23 1.01 -12.24
N ASN A 308 -0.24 -0.05 -13.04
CA ASN A 308 -1.44 -0.83 -13.37
C ASN A 308 -0.98 -2.21 -13.81
N GLY A 309 -1.08 -3.21 -12.93
CA GLY A 309 -0.38 -4.46 -13.15
C GLY A 309 -0.56 -5.48 -12.03
N PHE A 310 -0.03 -6.68 -12.28
CA PHE A 310 0.23 -7.67 -11.23
C PHE A 310 1.63 -7.38 -10.69
N THR A 311 1.75 -6.86 -9.47
CA THR A 311 3.00 -6.23 -9.02
C THR A 311 3.59 -6.91 -7.80
N GLU A 312 2.88 -6.84 -6.66
CA GLU A 312 3.42 -7.26 -5.37
C GLU A 312 3.02 -8.69 -5.02
N VAL A 313 3.93 -9.43 -4.40
CA VAL A 313 3.77 -10.88 -4.14
C VAL A 313 3.46 -11.21 -2.69
N TYR A 314 3.18 -10.21 -1.85
CA TYR A 314 3.00 -10.38 -0.40
C TYR A 314 1.83 -11.28 -0.03
N THR A 315 0.77 -11.27 -0.84
CA THR A 315 -0.44 -12.07 -0.62
C THR A 315 -0.29 -13.52 -1.11
N ASP A 316 0.83 -13.89 -1.72
CA ASP A 316 1.13 -15.28 -2.07
C ASP A 316 1.89 -15.97 -0.95
N PRO A 317 1.42 -17.12 -0.41
CA PRO A 317 2.18 -17.88 0.58
C PRO A 317 3.58 -18.31 0.11
N LEU A 318 3.82 -18.40 -1.20
CA LEU A 318 5.12 -18.75 -1.79
C LEU A 318 5.88 -17.53 -2.36
N GLY A 319 5.32 -16.32 -2.32
CA GLY A 319 5.97 -15.11 -2.81
C GLY A 319 6.24 -15.07 -4.31
N MET A 320 5.38 -15.68 -5.14
CA MET A 320 5.53 -15.78 -6.59
C MET A 320 4.44 -15.02 -7.38
N LYS A 321 3.21 -14.96 -6.87
CA LYS A 321 2.04 -14.41 -7.57
C LYS A 321 1.80 -12.95 -7.26
N GLY A 322 1.71 -12.11 -8.30
CA GLY A 322 1.40 -10.71 -8.17
C GLY A 322 -0.08 -10.47 -7.92
N THR A 323 -0.43 -9.74 -6.87
CA THR A 323 -1.76 -9.13 -6.73
C THR A 323 -1.93 -8.02 -7.76
N TRP A 324 -3.16 -7.86 -8.26
CA TRP A 324 -3.47 -6.76 -9.16
C TRP A 324 -3.63 -5.45 -8.37
N GLU A 325 -2.91 -4.42 -8.79
CA GLU A 325 -2.95 -3.10 -8.18
C GLU A 325 -2.84 -1.99 -9.23
N ALA A 326 -3.28 -0.80 -8.83
CA ALA A 326 -3.14 0.39 -9.63
C ALA A 326 -2.99 1.67 -8.79
N ILE A 327 -2.14 2.56 -9.27
CA ILE A 327 -1.99 3.92 -8.73
C ILE A 327 -1.83 4.86 -9.92
N VAL A 328 -2.61 5.93 -9.93
CA VAL A 328 -2.45 7.05 -10.87
C VAL A 328 -1.97 8.25 -10.10
N ASN A 329 -0.86 8.83 -10.52
CA ASN A 329 -0.22 9.90 -9.78
C ASN A 329 0.40 10.94 -10.70
N PHE A 330 0.77 12.07 -10.11
CA PHE A 330 1.60 13.06 -10.77
C PHE A 330 2.63 13.63 -9.79
N LYS A 331 3.78 14.03 -10.34
CA LYS A 331 4.90 14.58 -9.59
C LYS A 331 4.48 15.88 -8.88
N ASP A 332 4.76 15.93 -7.58
CA ASP A 332 4.76 17.17 -6.82
C ASP A 332 6.07 17.90 -7.10
N MET A 333 6.00 19.02 -7.80
CA MET A 333 7.19 19.73 -8.27
C MET A 333 7.93 20.45 -7.15
N GLU A 334 7.25 20.82 -6.06
CA GLU A 334 7.89 21.49 -4.93
C GLU A 334 8.54 20.45 -4.02
N ALA A 335 7.79 19.43 -3.64
CA ALA A 335 8.27 18.40 -2.73
C ALA A 335 9.33 17.49 -3.38
N THR A 336 9.30 17.28 -4.71
CA THR A 336 10.36 16.53 -5.40
C THR A 336 11.74 17.19 -5.27
N LYS A 337 11.83 18.52 -5.06
CA LYS A 337 13.13 19.16 -4.81
C LYS A 337 13.82 18.60 -3.56
N ARG A 338 13.05 18.18 -2.55
CA ARG A 338 13.57 17.55 -1.33
C ARG A 338 14.19 16.19 -1.64
N THR A 339 13.52 15.34 -2.40
CA THR A 339 14.03 14.00 -2.74
C THR A 339 15.17 14.04 -3.75
N GLU A 340 15.18 15.01 -4.67
CA GLU A 340 16.34 15.30 -5.53
C GLU A 340 17.56 15.71 -4.71
N LEU A 341 17.38 16.56 -3.69
CA LEU A 341 18.47 16.97 -2.82
C LEU A 341 19.05 15.79 -2.02
N ILE A 342 18.20 14.92 -1.49
CA ILE A 342 18.60 13.67 -0.81
C ILE A 342 19.39 12.78 -1.79
N SER A 343 18.86 12.55 -2.98
CA SER A 343 19.47 11.69 -4.00
C SER A 343 20.81 12.23 -4.50
N ASN A 344 20.94 13.54 -4.69
CA ASN A 344 22.19 14.18 -5.08
C ASN A 344 23.29 14.09 -4.01
N ASN A 345 22.92 13.80 -2.76
CA ASN A 345 23.84 13.56 -1.65
C ASN A 345 23.96 12.06 -1.30
N ALA A 346 23.44 11.15 -2.13
CA ALA A 346 23.44 9.70 -1.85
C ALA A 346 24.82 9.15 -1.46
N GLN A 347 25.87 9.56 -2.18
CA GLN A 347 27.24 9.12 -1.86
C GLN A 347 27.70 9.62 -0.49
N TRP A 348 27.34 10.86 -0.10
CA TRP A 348 27.66 11.36 1.23
C TRP A 348 27.01 10.51 2.32
N PHE A 349 25.75 10.09 2.14
CA PHE A 349 25.07 9.20 3.07
C PHE A 349 25.65 7.77 3.06
N GLU A 350 26.19 7.28 1.96
CA GLU A 350 26.86 5.97 1.95
C GLU A 350 28.21 6.05 2.69
N ASP A 351 29.03 7.06 2.36
CA ASP A 351 30.37 7.24 2.92
C ASP A 351 30.32 7.46 4.45
N ASN A 352 29.33 8.21 4.93
CA ASN A 352 29.17 8.54 6.35
C ASN A 352 28.28 7.54 7.11
N SER A 353 27.91 6.42 6.47
CA SER A 353 27.10 5.39 7.10
C SER A 353 27.85 4.72 8.27
N PRO A 354 27.17 4.34 9.37
CA PRO A 354 27.80 3.68 10.51
C PRO A 354 28.12 2.20 10.23
N ILE A 355 27.74 1.67 9.07
CA ILE A 355 28.04 0.30 8.64
C ILE A 355 29.55 0.12 8.38
N ASP A 356 30.01 -1.13 8.42
CA ASP A 356 31.40 -1.48 8.07
C ASP A 356 31.73 -1.07 6.62
N GLU A 357 32.93 -0.52 6.41
CA GLU A 357 33.46 -0.10 5.10
C GLU A 357 33.35 -1.20 4.04
N GLN A 358 33.53 -2.47 4.41
CA GLN A 358 33.44 -3.58 3.45
C GLN A 358 32.03 -3.76 2.85
N PHE A 359 31.00 -3.26 3.55
CA PHE A 359 29.60 -3.30 3.11
C PHE A 359 29.17 -2.02 2.41
N LYS A 360 29.98 -0.96 2.37
CA LYS A 360 29.65 0.29 1.66
C LYS A 360 29.85 0.14 0.15
N LYS A 361 29.02 0.82 -0.64
CA LYS A 361 29.21 0.95 -2.09
C LYS A 361 30.28 2.00 -2.40
N ASP A 362 31.23 1.64 -3.25
CA ASP A 362 32.26 2.57 -3.73
C ASP A 362 31.67 3.70 -4.59
N GLU A 363 30.59 3.40 -5.31
CA GLU A 363 29.81 4.35 -6.09
C GLU A 363 28.33 4.02 -5.98
N VAL A 364 27.54 4.94 -5.42
CA VAL A 364 26.09 4.84 -5.37
C VAL A 364 25.52 5.37 -6.68
N LYS A 365 24.85 4.51 -7.43
CA LYS A 365 24.03 4.94 -8.56
C LYS A 365 22.75 5.58 -8.02
N GLY A 366 22.48 6.82 -8.40
CA GLY A 366 21.30 7.55 -7.97
C GLY A 366 20.00 6.82 -8.36
N VAL A 367 19.11 6.65 -7.39
CA VAL A 367 17.73 6.22 -7.61
C VAL A 367 16.93 7.41 -8.13
N SER A 368 16.04 7.20 -9.10
CA SER A 368 15.10 8.27 -9.48
C SER A 368 14.03 8.40 -8.39
N ALA A 369 14.30 9.22 -7.40
CA ALA A 369 13.37 9.57 -6.35
C ALA A 369 12.46 10.73 -6.77
N LYS A 370 11.16 10.65 -6.45
CA LYS A 370 10.22 11.76 -6.62
C LYS A 370 9.13 11.74 -5.54
N VAL A 371 8.61 12.91 -5.22
CA VAL A 371 7.39 13.01 -4.41
C VAL A 371 6.21 13.11 -5.36
N ILE A 372 5.14 12.37 -5.05
CA ILE A 372 3.96 12.28 -5.90
C ILE A 372 2.69 12.61 -5.12
N ASN A 373 1.73 13.18 -5.83
CA ASN A 373 0.34 13.25 -5.41
C ASN A 373 -0.46 12.18 -6.15
N VAL A 374 -1.13 11.32 -5.40
CA VAL A 374 -1.98 10.28 -5.95
C VAL A 374 -3.35 10.86 -6.31
N ALA A 375 -3.79 10.60 -7.53
CA ALA A 375 -5.09 11.00 -8.05
C ALA A 375 -6.13 9.87 -7.97
N MET A 376 -5.70 8.61 -8.09
CA MET A 376 -6.56 7.44 -8.00
C MET A 376 -5.76 6.22 -7.52
N ILE A 377 -6.40 5.36 -6.73
CA ILE A 377 -5.88 4.08 -6.26
C ILE A 377 -6.88 2.97 -6.59
N GLY A 378 -6.38 1.77 -6.87
CA GLY A 378 -7.18 0.60 -7.19
C GLY A 378 -6.44 -0.69 -6.87
N GLY A 379 -7.19 -1.79 -6.80
CA GLY A 379 -6.63 -3.10 -6.47
C GLY A 379 -6.00 -3.10 -5.09
N ASP A 380 -4.83 -3.73 -4.94
CA ASP A 380 -4.20 -3.96 -3.63
C ASP A 380 -3.68 -2.67 -2.96
N CYS A 381 -3.76 -1.54 -3.67
CA CYS A 381 -3.53 -0.20 -3.15
C CYS A 381 -4.81 0.51 -2.65
N TYR A 382 -5.99 -0.14 -2.66
CA TYR A 382 -7.25 0.45 -2.19
C TYR A 382 -8.10 -0.56 -1.41
N PRO A 383 -8.73 -0.15 -0.29
CA PRO A 383 -8.64 1.16 0.38
C PRO A 383 -7.43 1.33 1.31
N SER A 384 -6.79 0.24 1.72
CA SER A 384 -5.48 0.30 2.39
C SER A 384 -4.40 0.55 1.33
N THR A 385 -3.63 1.63 1.47
CA THR A 385 -2.63 2.05 0.48
C THR A 385 -1.24 2.17 1.12
N PRO A 386 -0.15 1.92 0.37
CA PRO A 386 1.18 2.28 0.83
C PRO A 386 1.35 3.82 0.88
N ILE A 387 2.42 4.25 1.56
CA ILE A 387 2.87 5.66 1.61
C ILE A 387 4.16 5.89 0.81
N GLY A 388 4.81 4.82 0.38
CA GLY A 388 6.04 4.79 -0.41
C GLY A 388 6.07 3.55 -1.28
N ILE A 389 6.71 3.63 -2.46
CA ILE A 389 6.78 2.53 -3.44
C ILE A 389 8.13 2.57 -4.14
N ASN A 390 8.73 1.40 -4.36
CA ASN A 390 10.02 1.27 -5.05
C ASN A 390 10.01 0.15 -6.11
N LEU A 391 9.78 0.51 -7.38
CA LEU A 391 9.56 -0.44 -8.47
C LEU A 391 10.56 -0.28 -9.64
N PRO A 392 10.71 -1.29 -10.52
CA PRO A 392 10.07 -2.61 -10.49
C PRO A 392 10.73 -3.57 -9.48
N ASN A 393 10.11 -4.73 -9.28
CA ASN A 393 10.58 -5.78 -8.37
C ASN A 393 11.70 -6.67 -8.97
N ALA A 394 11.85 -6.73 -10.29
CA ALA A 394 12.86 -7.57 -10.92
C ALA A 394 14.29 -7.03 -10.69
N ASP A 395 15.09 -7.75 -9.91
CA ASP A 395 16.44 -7.33 -9.50
C ASP A 395 17.38 -7.00 -10.67
N TRP A 396 17.31 -7.77 -11.75
CA TRP A 396 18.15 -7.52 -12.93
C TRP A 396 17.79 -6.21 -13.62
N ILE A 397 16.51 -5.83 -13.66
CA ILE A 397 16.07 -4.55 -14.21
C ILE A 397 16.59 -3.41 -13.32
N ARG A 398 16.48 -3.55 -11.99
CA ARG A 398 17.00 -2.57 -11.04
C ARG A 398 18.52 -2.40 -11.19
N ARG A 399 19.26 -3.50 -11.36
CA ARG A 399 20.71 -3.52 -11.57
C ARG A 399 21.13 -2.81 -12.88
N ASP A 400 20.44 -3.10 -13.97
CA ASP A 400 20.89 -2.72 -15.33
C ASP A 400 20.22 -1.44 -15.85
N HIS A 401 19.04 -1.09 -15.34
CA HIS A 401 18.21 0.02 -15.81
C HIS A 401 17.79 1.00 -14.71
N GLY A 402 17.91 0.61 -13.44
CA GLY A 402 17.52 1.44 -12.29
C GLY A 402 16.11 1.13 -11.78
N SER A 403 15.66 1.93 -10.80
CA SER A 403 14.32 1.86 -10.22
C SER A 403 13.74 3.26 -10.05
N LYS A 404 12.42 3.32 -9.84
CA LYS A 404 11.70 4.52 -9.42
C LYS A 404 11.25 4.32 -7.98
N SER A 405 11.67 5.23 -7.12
CA SER A 405 11.23 5.31 -5.73
C SER A 405 10.36 6.54 -5.56
N VAL A 406 9.20 6.38 -4.93
CA VAL A 406 8.21 7.45 -4.78
C VAL A 406 7.68 7.53 -3.36
N THR A 407 7.53 8.75 -2.87
CA THR A 407 6.81 9.07 -1.62
C THR A 407 5.45 9.68 -1.96
N ILE A 408 4.38 9.19 -1.33
CA ILE A 408 3.00 9.63 -1.60
C ILE A 408 2.56 10.68 -0.57
N GLU A 409 2.74 11.96 -0.90
CA GLU A 409 2.61 13.04 0.08
C GLU A 409 1.17 13.37 0.47
N ASN A 410 0.22 13.33 -0.48
CA ASN A 410 -1.17 13.65 -0.15
C ASN A 410 -1.85 12.58 0.72
N ILE A 411 -1.40 11.32 0.66
CA ILE A 411 -1.84 10.25 1.56
C ILE A 411 -1.22 10.43 2.95
N THR A 412 0.09 10.67 3.06
CA THR A 412 0.71 10.91 4.37
C THR A 412 0.15 12.17 5.03
N ASN A 413 -0.11 13.22 4.25
CA ASN A 413 -0.80 14.41 4.74
C ASN A 413 -2.22 14.08 5.24
N ALA A 414 -3.00 13.25 4.53
CA ALA A 414 -4.32 12.86 4.99
C ALA A 414 -4.29 12.10 6.32
N TYR A 415 -3.35 11.18 6.51
CA TYR A 415 -3.14 10.51 7.80
C TYR A 415 -2.78 11.50 8.91
N ASN A 416 -1.85 12.42 8.63
CA ASN A 416 -1.41 13.41 9.61
C ASN A 416 -2.59 14.32 10.01
N GLN A 417 -3.33 14.87 9.05
CA GLN A 417 -4.48 15.74 9.33
C GLN A 417 -5.60 15.02 10.09
N ALA A 418 -5.90 13.76 9.74
CA ALA A 418 -6.88 12.95 10.46
C ALA A 418 -6.44 12.61 11.90
N SER A 419 -5.13 12.56 12.17
CA SER A 419 -4.60 12.31 13.52
C SER A 419 -4.61 13.54 14.43
N LEU A 420 -4.61 14.75 13.86
CA LEU A 420 -4.56 15.98 14.64
C LEU A 420 -5.85 16.17 15.43
N GLY A 421 -5.73 16.23 16.76
CA GLY A 421 -6.85 16.52 17.67
C GLY A 421 -7.84 15.35 17.87
N ASN A 422 -7.47 14.13 17.47
CA ASN A 422 -8.32 12.94 17.67
C ASN A 422 -8.22 12.33 19.08
N GLY A 423 -7.36 12.86 19.95
CA GLY A 423 -7.13 12.40 21.33
C GLY A 423 -6.04 11.34 21.50
N PHE A 424 -5.49 10.80 20.41
CA PHE A 424 -4.49 9.72 20.48
C PHE A 424 -3.16 10.20 21.06
N ALA A 425 -2.68 11.36 20.62
CA ALA A 425 -1.44 11.93 21.14
C ALA A 425 -1.59 12.27 22.64
N GLU A 426 -2.73 12.83 23.02
CA GLU A 426 -3.06 13.18 24.40
C GLU A 426 -3.16 11.95 25.32
N GLU A 427 -3.59 10.80 24.80
CA GLU A 427 -3.69 9.55 25.56
C GLU A 427 -2.34 8.85 25.73
N PHE A 428 -1.50 8.81 24.68
CA PHE A 428 -0.31 7.94 24.63
C PHE A 428 1.04 8.65 24.72
N MET A 429 1.11 9.98 24.54
CA MET A 429 2.36 10.72 24.69
C MET A 429 2.58 11.16 26.14
N TRP A 430 3.85 11.17 26.57
CA TRP A 430 4.24 11.39 27.95
C TRP A 430 3.88 12.79 28.48
N SER A 431 4.01 13.82 27.65
CA SER A 431 3.88 15.22 28.07
C SER A 431 3.45 16.15 26.94
N GLU A 432 2.96 17.33 27.31
CA GLU A 432 2.58 18.40 26.37
C GLU A 432 3.74 18.81 25.46
N GLU A 433 4.98 18.74 25.93
CA GLU A 433 6.16 19.06 25.12
C GLU A 433 6.28 18.14 23.89
N GLU A 434 6.08 16.84 24.07
CA GLU A 434 6.14 15.86 22.99
C GLU A 434 4.94 15.99 22.04
N ILE A 435 3.76 16.31 22.59
CA ILE A 435 2.54 16.56 21.82
C ILE A 435 2.72 17.78 20.91
N GLU A 436 3.19 18.90 21.45
CA GLU A 436 3.41 20.13 20.67
C GLU A 436 4.53 19.96 19.65
N ARG A 437 5.59 19.20 19.98
CA ARG A 437 6.64 18.85 19.03
C ARG A 437 6.11 18.00 17.88
N ALA A 438 5.29 16.99 18.17
CA ALA A 438 4.65 16.15 17.17
C ALA A 438 3.71 16.95 16.26
N LYS A 439 2.89 17.86 16.81
CA LYS A 439 2.05 18.77 16.02
C LYS A 439 2.88 19.66 15.09
N LYS A 440 4.02 20.16 15.57
CA LYS A 440 4.87 21.09 14.82
C LYS A 440 5.69 20.42 13.72
N TYR A 441 6.27 19.25 13.99
CA TYR A 441 7.27 18.63 13.11
C TYR A 441 6.90 17.24 12.60
N GLY A 442 5.86 16.59 13.13
CA GLY A 442 5.54 15.19 12.85
C GLY A 442 5.33 14.90 11.37
N SER A 443 4.54 15.73 10.67
CA SER A 443 4.29 15.54 9.23
C SER A 443 5.58 15.65 8.40
N LEU A 444 6.37 16.71 8.64
CA LEU A 444 7.64 16.93 7.93
C LEU A 444 8.63 15.78 8.17
N THR A 445 8.80 15.39 9.43
CA THR A 445 9.80 14.39 9.81
C THR A 445 9.40 12.97 9.45
N SER A 446 8.10 12.66 9.47
CA SER A 446 7.59 11.40 8.92
C SER A 446 7.80 11.32 7.41
N ASN A 447 7.50 12.39 6.65
CA ASN A 447 7.75 12.40 5.20
C ASN A 447 9.24 12.28 4.89
N LEU A 448 10.10 12.98 5.64
CA LEU A 448 11.54 12.94 5.43
C LEU A 448 12.15 11.57 5.82
N HIS A 449 11.62 10.92 6.86
CA HIS A 449 11.98 9.55 7.21
C HIS A 449 11.61 8.58 6.08
N THR A 450 10.40 8.68 5.52
CA THR A 450 9.99 7.89 4.35
C THR A 450 10.88 8.18 3.14
N ASP A 451 11.19 9.45 2.86
CA ASP A 451 12.09 9.82 1.75
C ASP A 451 13.46 9.16 1.92
N LEU A 452 14.04 9.18 3.12
CA LEU A 452 15.33 8.52 3.38
C LEU A 452 15.24 7.00 3.27
N HIS A 453 14.18 6.38 3.81
CA HIS A 453 13.91 4.94 3.73
C HIS A 453 13.87 4.47 2.27
N GLU A 454 13.04 5.13 1.46
CA GLU A 454 12.71 4.73 0.10
C GLU A 454 13.81 5.06 -0.90
N CYS A 455 14.37 6.28 -0.83
CA CYS A 455 15.31 6.78 -1.82
C CYS A 455 16.70 6.19 -1.63
N LEU A 456 17.13 6.01 -0.37
CA LEU A 456 18.50 5.66 -0.01
C LEU A 456 18.60 4.43 0.88
N GLY A 457 17.64 4.20 1.79
CA GLY A 457 17.63 3.06 2.71
C GLY A 457 17.77 1.74 1.97
N HIS A 458 16.79 1.39 1.13
CA HIS A 458 16.86 0.20 0.28
C HIS A 458 18.06 0.19 -0.68
N GLY A 459 18.49 1.36 -1.15
CA GLY A 459 19.58 1.52 -2.11
C GLY A 459 20.99 1.44 -1.51
N SER A 460 21.15 1.55 -0.20
CA SER A 460 22.45 1.60 0.50
C SER A 460 23.03 0.21 0.77
N GLY A 461 24.35 0.13 0.90
CA GLY A 461 25.06 -1.10 1.27
C GLY A 461 25.12 -2.18 0.17
N LYS A 462 26.08 -3.10 0.29
CA LYS A 462 26.30 -4.21 -0.66
C LYS A 462 26.46 -5.56 0.04
N LEU A 463 26.00 -6.62 -0.62
CA LEU A 463 26.27 -8.00 -0.19
C LEU A 463 27.74 -8.35 -0.44
N LEU A 464 28.29 -9.27 0.35
CA LEU A 464 29.59 -9.86 0.03
C LEU A 464 29.49 -10.75 -1.22
N PRO A 465 30.57 -10.86 -2.03
CA PRO A 465 30.58 -11.73 -3.19
C PRO A 465 30.23 -13.18 -2.82
N GLY A 466 29.24 -13.76 -3.51
CA GLY A 466 28.81 -15.15 -3.33
C GLY A 466 27.76 -15.38 -2.24
N VAL A 467 27.29 -14.33 -1.55
CA VAL A 467 26.14 -14.41 -0.66
C VAL A 467 24.85 -14.44 -1.48
N ASP A 468 23.97 -15.39 -1.16
CA ASP A 468 22.64 -15.50 -1.75
C ASP A 468 21.76 -14.33 -1.26
N SER A 469 21.14 -13.61 -2.19
CA SER A 469 20.22 -12.51 -1.86
C SER A 469 18.97 -12.98 -1.10
N ASP A 470 18.62 -14.26 -1.20
CA ASP A 470 17.52 -14.89 -0.49
C ASP A 470 17.98 -15.72 0.74
N ALA A 471 19.22 -15.54 1.20
CA ALA A 471 19.76 -16.31 2.34
C ALA A 471 18.89 -16.24 3.60
N LEU A 472 18.22 -15.11 3.83
CA LEU A 472 17.39 -14.84 5.00
C LEU A 472 15.98 -15.45 4.92
N ARG A 473 15.55 -15.94 3.75
CA ARG A 473 14.24 -16.57 3.53
C ARG A 473 13.09 -15.73 4.11
N ALA A 474 12.23 -16.34 4.93
CA ALA A 474 11.09 -15.69 5.58
C ALA A 474 11.46 -14.50 6.50
N TYR A 475 12.72 -14.33 6.87
CA TYR A 475 13.20 -13.17 7.63
C TYR A 475 13.73 -12.05 6.74
N GLY A 476 13.87 -12.28 5.42
CA GLY A 476 14.40 -11.31 4.47
C GLY A 476 13.63 -10.00 4.46
N SER A 477 12.30 -10.04 4.33
CA SER A 477 11.49 -8.82 4.28
C SER A 477 11.53 -8.03 5.60
N PRO A 478 11.27 -8.61 6.79
CA PRO A 478 11.39 -7.84 8.04
C PRO A 478 12.79 -7.24 8.26
N ILE A 479 13.85 -7.96 7.89
CA ILE A 479 15.24 -7.48 8.05
C ILE A 479 15.57 -6.35 7.06
N GLU A 480 15.16 -6.47 5.80
CA GLU A 480 15.37 -5.41 4.80
C GLU A 480 14.63 -4.13 5.19
N GLU A 481 13.40 -4.27 5.66
CA GLU A 481 12.61 -3.15 6.17
C GLU A 481 13.23 -2.50 7.41
N SER A 482 13.72 -3.31 8.36
CA SER A 482 14.45 -2.77 9.52
C SER A 482 15.68 -1.98 9.11
N ARG A 483 16.42 -2.47 8.10
CA ARG A 483 17.62 -1.81 7.58
C ARG A 483 17.29 -0.44 6.97
N ALA A 484 16.26 -0.36 6.13
CA ALA A 484 15.84 0.89 5.51
C ALA A 484 15.28 1.89 6.53
N ASP A 485 14.48 1.42 7.51
CA ASP A 485 13.98 2.27 8.59
C ASP A 485 15.10 2.82 9.46
N LEU A 486 16.09 1.99 9.82
CA LEU A 486 17.24 2.41 10.62
C LEU A 486 18.13 3.40 9.87
N PHE A 487 18.31 3.24 8.56
CA PHE A 487 19.01 4.22 7.73
C PHE A 487 18.32 5.59 7.81
N GLY A 488 17.00 5.62 7.61
CA GLY A 488 16.21 6.83 7.73
C GLY A 488 16.28 7.45 9.12
N LEU A 489 16.08 6.65 10.18
CA LEU A 489 16.13 7.12 11.57
C LEU A 489 17.51 7.67 11.93
N TYR A 490 18.60 6.98 11.57
CA TYR A 490 19.95 7.42 11.87
C TYR A 490 20.28 8.78 11.25
N TYR A 491 19.92 8.97 9.97
CA TYR A 491 20.20 10.22 9.26
C TYR A 491 19.24 11.34 9.58
N LEU A 492 18.02 11.04 10.02
CA LEU A 492 17.06 12.07 10.40
C LEU A 492 17.58 12.97 11.53
N GLY A 493 18.38 12.41 12.44
CA GLY A 493 19.05 13.15 13.52
C GLY A 493 20.40 13.76 13.13
N ASP A 494 20.80 13.73 11.84
CA ASP A 494 22.08 14.29 11.40
C ASP A 494 21.98 15.79 11.11
N PRO A 495 22.91 16.64 11.61
CA PRO A 495 22.97 18.07 11.30
C PRO A 495 23.02 18.39 9.81
N LYS A 496 23.46 17.45 8.96
CA LYS A 496 23.46 17.60 7.51
C LYS A 496 22.07 17.87 6.95
N LEU A 497 21.00 17.34 7.55
CA LEU A 497 19.65 17.61 7.06
C LEU A 497 19.22 19.07 7.30
N VAL A 498 19.73 19.71 8.36
CA VAL A 498 19.54 21.15 8.58
C VAL A 498 20.42 21.96 7.63
N GLU A 499 21.67 21.54 7.40
CA GLU A 499 22.58 22.17 6.42
C GLU A 499 21.99 22.18 5.01
N LEU A 500 21.34 21.08 4.62
CA LEU A 500 20.64 20.93 3.34
C LEU A 500 19.28 21.65 3.31
N GLY A 501 18.81 22.20 4.44
CA GLY A 501 17.51 22.87 4.54
C GLY A 501 16.31 21.91 4.48
N LEU A 502 16.52 20.62 4.70
CA LEU A 502 15.47 19.58 4.75
C LEU A 502 14.76 19.58 6.12
N LEU A 503 15.47 19.97 7.18
CA LEU A 503 14.92 20.22 8.50
C LEU A 503 15.07 21.70 8.89
N PRO A 504 14.09 22.27 9.60
CA PRO A 504 14.15 23.68 10.02
C PRO A 504 15.18 23.92 11.14
N ASP A 505 15.46 22.91 11.95
CA ASP A 505 16.35 22.97 13.11
C ASP A 505 16.75 21.55 13.57
N ASN A 506 17.70 21.46 14.51
CA ASN A 506 18.18 20.19 15.08
C ASN A 506 17.26 19.60 16.17
N GLU A 507 16.04 20.13 16.33
CA GLU A 507 15.06 19.61 17.30
C GLU A 507 13.94 18.83 16.60
N ALA A 508 13.70 19.11 15.32
CA ALA A 508 12.62 18.51 14.54
C ALA A 508 12.62 16.97 14.58
N TYR A 509 13.78 16.32 14.39
CA TYR A 509 13.91 14.86 14.30
C TYR A 509 13.34 14.10 15.51
N LYS A 510 13.33 14.75 16.67
CA LYS A 510 12.85 14.16 17.93
C LYS A 510 11.37 13.78 17.87
N ALA A 511 10.57 14.50 17.06
CA ALA A 511 9.17 14.14 16.82
C ALA A 511 9.03 12.73 16.23
N GLN A 512 9.82 12.40 15.21
CA GLN A 512 9.80 11.09 14.57
C GLN A 512 10.41 10.01 15.46
N TYR A 513 11.46 10.32 16.22
CA TYR A 513 12.03 9.34 17.15
C TYR A 513 11.02 8.92 18.22
N TYR A 514 10.31 9.89 18.79
CA TYR A 514 9.28 9.62 19.79
C TYR A 514 8.12 8.82 19.20
N SER A 515 7.59 9.25 18.05
CA SER A 515 6.47 8.56 17.39
C SER A 515 6.84 7.13 16.99
N TYR A 516 8.06 6.92 16.47
CA TYR A 516 8.54 5.61 16.03
C TYR A 516 8.68 4.63 17.21
N LEU A 517 9.34 5.04 18.30
CA LEU A 517 9.48 4.18 19.49
C LEU A 517 8.13 3.93 20.18
N MET A 518 7.26 4.95 20.28
CA MET A 518 5.90 4.80 20.82
C MET A 518 5.07 3.80 19.99
N ASN A 519 5.13 3.91 18.67
CA ASN A 519 4.43 3.01 17.77
C ASN A 519 4.96 1.58 17.88
N GLY A 520 6.27 1.40 17.71
CA GLY A 520 6.93 0.10 17.71
C GLY A 520 6.77 -0.66 19.03
N ALA A 521 6.90 0.02 20.16
CA ALA A 521 6.87 -0.62 21.48
C ALA A 521 5.45 -0.85 22.02
N MET A 522 4.46 -0.06 21.60
CA MET A 522 3.16 -0.01 22.29
C MET A 522 1.97 0.16 21.36
N THR A 523 1.84 1.30 20.67
CA THR A 523 0.54 1.69 20.12
C THR A 523 0.17 0.96 18.82
N GLN A 524 1.12 0.31 18.15
CA GLN A 524 0.81 -0.54 17.00
C GLN A 524 0.00 -1.80 17.37
N LEU A 525 0.01 -2.21 18.65
CA LEU A 525 -0.69 -3.40 19.13
C LEU A 525 -2.22 -3.26 19.07
N THR A 526 -2.75 -2.04 18.87
CA THR A 526 -4.18 -1.82 18.61
C THR A 526 -4.69 -2.54 17.35
N ARG A 527 -3.77 -2.93 16.45
CA ARG A 527 -4.06 -3.68 15.22
C ARG A 527 -4.01 -5.20 15.39
N ILE A 528 -3.69 -5.68 16.60
CA ILE A 528 -3.46 -7.10 16.88
C ILE A 528 -4.55 -7.61 17.81
N GLN A 529 -5.20 -8.71 17.42
CA GLN A 529 -6.18 -9.35 18.28
C GLN A 529 -5.50 -9.90 19.55
N PRO A 530 -6.20 -9.92 20.70
CA PRO A 530 -5.68 -10.55 21.91
C PRO A 530 -5.12 -11.95 21.64
N GLU A 531 -4.01 -12.28 22.29
CA GLU A 531 -3.32 -13.59 22.20
C GLU A 531 -2.66 -13.90 20.83
N LYS A 532 -2.73 -13.00 19.85
CA LYS A 532 -2.02 -13.13 18.57
C LYS A 532 -0.65 -12.45 18.60
N ASN A 533 0.24 -12.91 17.72
CA ASN A 533 1.55 -12.30 17.48
C ASN A 533 1.51 -11.34 16.30
N ILE A 534 2.53 -10.48 16.19
CA ILE A 534 2.76 -9.67 14.99
C ILE A 534 3.30 -10.57 13.88
N GLU A 535 2.58 -10.62 12.75
CA GLU A 535 2.98 -11.38 11.55
C GLU A 535 3.50 -10.47 10.42
N GLN A 536 2.87 -9.31 10.23
CA GLN A 536 3.20 -8.39 9.13
C GLN A 536 4.62 -7.83 9.24
N ALA A 537 5.37 -7.87 8.13
CA ALA A 537 6.81 -7.61 8.12
C ALA A 537 7.21 -6.22 8.64
N HIS A 538 6.49 -5.16 8.27
CA HIS A 538 6.80 -3.81 8.73
C HIS A 538 6.48 -3.61 10.23
N MET A 539 5.38 -4.18 10.74
CA MET A 539 5.10 -4.16 12.19
C MET A 539 6.16 -4.92 12.98
N ARG A 540 6.63 -6.06 12.45
CA ARG A 540 7.75 -6.82 13.01
C ARG A 540 9.02 -5.97 13.05
N ASN A 541 9.35 -5.30 11.94
CA ASN A 541 10.51 -4.41 11.85
C ASN A 541 10.46 -3.34 12.96
N ARG A 542 9.30 -2.68 13.12
CA ARG A 542 9.15 -1.52 14.01
C ARG A 542 9.21 -1.96 15.45
N GLN A 543 8.58 -3.10 15.76
CA GLN A 543 8.66 -3.70 17.08
C GLN A 543 10.10 -4.08 17.40
N PHE A 544 10.78 -4.77 16.48
CA PHE A 544 12.16 -5.21 16.67
C PHE A 544 13.10 -4.03 16.96
N ILE A 545 13.05 -2.96 16.16
CA ILE A 545 13.88 -1.77 16.37
C ILE A 545 13.55 -1.13 17.72
N ALA A 546 12.26 -0.89 18.02
CA ALA A 546 11.86 -0.21 19.23
C ALA A 546 12.20 -0.98 20.51
N THR A 547 11.97 -2.30 20.52
CA THR A 547 12.27 -3.15 21.69
C THR A 547 13.77 -3.31 21.88
N TRP A 548 14.54 -3.48 20.80
CA TRP A 548 16.00 -3.53 20.87
C TRP A 548 16.57 -2.24 21.44
N VAL A 549 16.11 -1.07 20.97
CA VAL A 549 16.56 0.23 21.48
C VAL A 549 16.21 0.40 22.96
N LEU A 550 14.98 0.05 23.37
CA LEU A 550 14.57 0.11 24.79
C LEU A 550 15.39 -0.83 25.68
N GLU A 551 15.76 -2.01 25.16
CA GLU A 551 16.62 -2.96 25.87
C GLU A 551 18.04 -2.40 26.05
N GLN A 552 18.66 -1.90 24.98
CA GLN A 552 20.01 -1.32 25.03
C GLN A 552 20.07 -0.01 25.81
N ALA A 553 18.96 0.74 25.85
CA ALA A 553 18.87 2.00 26.60
C ALA A 553 18.67 1.79 28.12
N LYS A 554 18.43 0.57 28.60
CA LYS A 554 18.02 0.30 29.99
C LYS A 554 19.01 0.83 31.04
N ASP A 555 20.31 0.61 30.85
CA ASP A 555 21.33 1.01 31.82
C ASP A 555 21.60 2.52 31.79
N SER A 556 21.56 3.13 30.61
CA SER A 556 21.73 4.58 30.43
C SER A 556 20.48 5.38 30.75
N LYS A 557 19.31 4.72 30.74
CA LYS A 557 17.97 5.33 30.76
C LYS A 557 17.74 6.32 29.63
N ALA A 558 18.39 6.13 28.47
CA ALA A 558 18.18 7.00 27.31
C ALA A 558 16.73 6.95 26.78
N ALA A 559 16.09 5.79 26.86
CA ALA A 559 14.66 5.59 26.68
C ALA A 559 14.16 4.50 27.64
N GLU A 560 12.92 4.63 28.09
CA GLU A 560 12.31 3.69 29.03
C GLU A 560 10.77 3.70 28.92
N LEU A 561 10.16 2.61 29.40
CA LEU A 561 8.73 2.56 29.65
C LEU A 561 8.46 3.02 31.09
N ARG A 562 7.70 4.10 31.26
CA ARG A 562 7.27 4.59 32.58
C ARG A 562 5.78 4.44 32.76
N GLU A 563 5.37 4.16 34.00
CA GLU A 563 3.97 4.13 34.36
C GLU A 563 3.56 5.45 35.05
N ARG A 564 2.41 6.01 34.65
CA ARG A 564 1.73 7.11 35.33
C ARG A 564 0.25 6.78 35.38
N ASP A 565 -0.32 6.78 36.58
CA ASP A 565 -1.75 6.52 36.83
C ASP A 565 -2.26 5.20 36.21
N GLY A 566 -1.45 4.14 36.26
CA GLY A 566 -1.79 2.82 35.71
C GLY A 566 -1.67 2.72 34.18
N LYS A 567 -1.20 3.77 33.50
CA LYS A 567 -0.94 3.79 32.05
C LYS A 567 0.55 3.79 31.78
N THR A 568 0.96 3.01 30.77
CA THR A 568 2.37 2.91 30.34
C THR A 568 2.65 3.92 29.24
N TYR A 569 3.81 4.56 29.29
CA TYR A 569 4.27 5.56 28.33
C TYR A 569 5.71 5.28 27.92
N VAL A 570 6.03 5.53 26.64
CA VAL A 570 7.41 5.65 26.20
C VAL A 570 7.94 7.02 26.64
N VAL A 571 9.13 7.04 27.23
CA VAL A 571 9.84 8.26 27.61
C VAL A 571 11.25 8.21 27.02
N ILE A 572 11.62 9.23 26.25
CA ILE A 572 12.97 9.42 25.73
C ILE A 572 13.62 10.54 26.53
N ASN A 573 14.73 10.22 27.22
CA ASN A 573 15.48 11.19 28.02
C ASN A 573 16.74 11.68 27.27
N ASP A 574 17.26 10.93 26.30
CA ASP A 574 18.47 11.28 25.54
C ASP A 574 18.35 10.86 24.07
N TYR A 575 17.93 11.80 23.21
CA TYR A 575 17.70 11.56 21.79
C TYR A 575 18.98 11.30 20.99
N GLU A 576 20.11 11.90 21.37
CA GLU A 576 21.40 11.65 20.72
C GLU A 576 21.85 10.22 21.00
N LYS A 577 21.66 9.74 22.23
CA LYS A 577 21.95 8.34 22.55
C LYS A 577 21.07 7.37 21.77
N ILE A 578 19.80 7.71 21.52
CA ILE A 578 18.93 6.91 20.66
C ILE A 578 19.47 6.87 19.22
N ARG A 579 19.97 7.98 18.69
CA ARG A 579 20.61 8.01 17.36
C ARG A 579 21.82 7.08 17.29
N GLU A 580 22.68 7.08 18.32
CA GLU A 580 23.82 6.15 18.40
C GLU A 580 23.37 4.69 18.37
N LEU A 581 22.30 4.36 19.11
CA LEU A 581 21.72 3.01 19.15
C LEU A 581 21.15 2.60 17.79
N PHE A 582 20.46 3.50 17.08
CA PHE A 582 20.03 3.23 15.70
C PHE A 582 21.23 2.93 14.79
N GLY A 583 22.32 3.67 14.90
CA GLY A 583 23.53 3.42 14.12
C GLY A 583 24.18 2.06 14.42
N GLN A 584 24.21 1.65 15.69
CA GLN A 584 24.71 0.32 16.09
C GLN A 584 23.86 -0.81 15.50
N LEU A 585 22.53 -0.70 15.61
CA LEU A 585 21.64 -1.72 15.07
C LEU A 585 21.69 -1.75 13.53
N LEU A 586 21.83 -0.59 12.87
CA LEU A 586 22.01 -0.51 11.42
C LEU A 586 23.26 -1.27 10.97
N ALA A 587 24.38 -1.08 11.67
CA ALA A 587 25.62 -1.78 11.38
C ALA A 587 25.47 -3.31 11.51
N GLU A 588 24.80 -3.79 12.56
CA GLU A 588 24.57 -5.22 12.77
C GLU A 588 23.62 -5.81 11.71
N ILE A 589 22.51 -5.11 11.41
CA ILE A 589 21.53 -5.58 10.42
C ILE A 589 22.13 -5.59 9.01
N GLN A 590 22.93 -4.59 8.67
CA GLN A 590 23.69 -4.60 7.42
C GLN A 590 24.67 -5.77 7.38
N HIS A 591 25.36 -6.07 8.47
CA HIS A 591 26.25 -7.24 8.55
C HIS A 591 25.50 -8.56 8.34
N VAL A 592 24.37 -8.77 9.02
CA VAL A 592 23.50 -9.96 8.84
C VAL A 592 23.08 -10.10 7.37
N LYS A 593 22.56 -9.03 6.77
CA LYS A 593 22.14 -9.03 5.35
C LYS A 593 23.32 -9.32 4.42
N SER A 594 24.43 -8.60 4.59
CA SER A 594 25.58 -8.66 3.69
C SER A 594 26.36 -9.98 3.77
N THR A 595 26.18 -10.75 4.84
CA THR A 595 26.81 -12.07 5.03
C THR A 595 25.85 -13.24 4.86
N GLY A 596 24.54 -13.01 4.82
CA GLY A 596 23.52 -14.05 4.68
C GLY A 596 23.41 -14.96 5.92
N ASN A 597 23.63 -14.40 7.11
CA ASN A 597 23.64 -15.11 8.40
C ASN A 597 22.24 -15.37 8.95
#